data_AF-A0A4U7BG25-F1
#
_entry.id   AF-A0A4U7BG25-F1
#
_cell.length_a   1.000
_cell.length_b   1.000
_cell.length_c   1.000
_cell.angle_alpha   90.00
_cell.angle_beta   90.00
_cell.angle_gamma   90.00
#
_symmetry.space_group_name_H-M   'P 1'
#
loop_
_entity.id
_entity.type
_entity.pdbx_description
1 polymer ?
#
loop_
_entity_poly.entity_id
_entity_poly.type
_entity_poly.pdbx_seq_one_letter_code
_entity_poly.pdbx_strand_id
1 'polypeptide(L)'
;MDNLKENVKAKKIKKKNKKSVKQKLDEKINMNDKIMEKYYEKIIKNATISLLNQGNKVDIEKLILTLETHQERGKNALVIGRNNFNKELLEWLHTNNKIINIEKIDENLALKMGFKYPKDTKRSIDSSAIKHILKRHGENSKLAKNSSMPIVNIEDISKYLDYIDNANEQIITTDRNNNKVLVSFKQINGHFIVVEQMRNKNNSLSLKTMFKEQGDYKNSKAYKESIKNKST
;
A
#
# COMPACT_ATOMS: atom_id res chain seq x y z
N MET A 1 -11.96 72.85 1.59
CA MET A 1 -13.10 71.88 1.48
C MET A 1 -12.63 70.44 1.25
N ASP A 2 -11.32 70.17 1.15
CA ASP A 2 -10.81 68.85 0.71
C ASP A 2 -10.60 67.81 1.82
N ASN A 3 -10.39 68.23 3.07
CA ASN A 3 -10.20 67.31 4.21
C ASN A 3 -11.46 66.51 4.63
N LEU A 4 -12.65 66.95 4.21
CA LEU A 4 -13.92 66.26 4.48
C LEU A 4 -14.19 65.13 3.47
N LYS A 5 -13.69 65.23 2.23
CA LYS A 5 -13.92 64.24 1.18
C LYS A 5 -13.03 63.00 1.34
N GLU A 6 -11.80 63.16 1.84
CA GLU A 6 -10.90 62.03 2.16
C GLU A 6 -11.39 61.19 3.35
N ASN A 7 -11.88 61.83 4.41
CA ASN A 7 -12.39 61.12 5.59
C ASN A 7 -13.68 60.32 5.31
N VAL A 8 -14.53 60.79 4.38
CA VAL A 8 -15.73 60.06 3.93
C VAL A 8 -15.35 58.88 3.03
N LYS A 9 -14.33 59.00 2.18
CA LYS A 9 -13.77 57.86 1.43
C LYS A 9 -13.15 56.82 2.36
N ALA A 10 -12.36 57.22 3.37
CA ALA A 10 -11.76 56.29 4.33
C ALA A 10 -12.81 55.56 5.21
N LYS A 11 -13.89 56.25 5.64
CA LYS A 11 -15.03 55.60 6.34
C LYS A 11 -15.85 54.68 5.43
N LYS A 12 -16.03 55.02 4.15
CA LYS A 12 -16.68 54.13 3.16
C LYS A 12 -15.83 52.89 2.85
N ILE A 13 -14.51 53.02 2.81
CA ILE A 13 -13.57 51.89 2.60
C ILE A 13 -13.55 50.98 3.85
N LYS A 14 -13.56 51.53 5.07
CA LYS A 14 -13.67 50.74 6.31
C LYS A 14 -15.02 50.00 6.48
N LYS A 15 -16.10 50.46 5.84
CA LYS A 15 -17.41 49.77 5.83
C LYS A 15 -17.49 48.63 4.80
N LYS A 16 -16.62 48.58 3.79
CA LYS A 16 -16.68 47.59 2.70
C LYS A 16 -16.04 46.22 3.02
N ASN A 17 -15.32 46.07 4.13
CA ASN A 17 -14.66 44.81 4.52
C ASN A 17 -15.18 44.17 5.84
N LYS A 18 -16.32 44.61 6.39
CA LYS A 18 -16.93 43.92 7.54
C LYS A 18 -17.90 42.84 7.04
N LYS A 19 -17.52 41.57 7.24
CA LYS A 19 -18.41 40.42 7.02
C LYS A 19 -19.77 40.67 7.67
N SER A 20 -20.84 40.36 6.95
CA SER A 20 -22.21 40.48 7.45
C SER A 20 -22.42 39.56 8.66
N VAL A 21 -23.40 39.87 9.50
CA VAL A 21 -23.75 39.02 10.65
C VAL A 21 -24.09 37.60 10.18
N LYS A 22 -24.80 37.47 9.06
CA LYS A 22 -25.12 36.19 8.41
C LYS A 22 -23.85 35.43 8.00
N GLN A 23 -22.91 36.09 7.32
CA GLN A 23 -21.63 35.47 6.94
C GLN A 23 -20.83 34.96 8.15
N LYS A 24 -20.83 35.71 9.26
CA LYS A 24 -20.16 35.28 10.50
C LYS A 24 -20.88 34.09 11.17
N LEU A 25 -22.20 34.02 11.06
CA LEU A 25 -22.99 32.91 11.59
C LEU A 25 -22.77 31.65 10.76
N ASP A 26 -22.83 31.76 9.43
CA ASP A 26 -22.57 30.66 8.49
C ASP A 26 -21.14 30.11 8.68
N GLU A 27 -20.15 30.98 8.90
CA GLU A 27 -18.76 30.56 9.21
C GLU A 27 -18.65 29.78 10.52
N LYS A 28 -19.39 30.19 11.57
CA LYS A 28 -19.41 29.48 12.86
C LYS A 28 -20.09 28.11 12.74
N ILE A 29 -21.21 28.02 12.02
CA ILE A 29 -21.92 26.76 11.78
C ILE A 29 -21.01 25.79 11.02
N ASN A 30 -20.43 26.24 9.89
CA ASN A 30 -19.48 25.43 9.11
C ASN A 30 -18.27 24.98 9.93
N MET A 31 -17.79 25.81 10.87
CA MET A 31 -16.70 25.45 11.77
C MET A 31 -17.11 24.38 12.77
N ASN A 32 -18.31 24.46 13.34
CA ASN A 32 -18.86 23.43 14.22
C ASN A 32 -19.05 22.10 13.49
N ASP A 33 -19.55 22.12 12.25
CA ASP A 33 -19.74 20.91 11.44
C ASP A 33 -18.41 20.20 11.19
N LYS A 34 -17.35 20.94 10.82
CA LYS A 34 -16.00 20.39 10.64
C LYS A 34 -15.41 19.81 11.94
N ILE A 35 -15.73 20.40 13.09
CA ILE A 35 -15.28 19.87 14.38
C ILE A 35 -15.99 18.55 14.67
N MET A 36 -17.29 18.48 14.44
CA MET A 36 -18.08 17.26 14.62
C MET A 36 -17.64 16.14 13.68
N GLU A 37 -17.38 16.44 12.41
CA GLU A 37 -16.87 15.49 11.42
C GLU A 37 -15.54 14.87 11.89
N LYS A 38 -14.57 15.70 12.30
CA LYS A 38 -13.30 15.22 12.85
C LYS A 38 -13.46 14.35 14.11
N TYR A 39 -14.44 14.69 14.95
CA TYR A 39 -14.74 13.90 16.14
C TYR A 39 -15.26 12.50 15.77
N TYR A 40 -16.20 12.41 14.83
CA TYR A 40 -16.70 11.12 14.34
C TYR A 40 -15.64 10.30 13.62
N GLU A 41 -14.82 10.94 12.77
CA GLU A 41 -13.70 10.25 12.13
C GLU A 41 -12.76 9.62 13.16
N LYS A 42 -12.43 10.35 14.24
CA LYS A 42 -11.56 9.85 15.30
C LYS A 42 -12.15 8.61 15.97
N ILE A 43 -13.47 8.61 16.24
CA ILE A 43 -14.17 7.46 16.81
C ILE A 43 -14.10 6.26 15.87
N ILE A 44 -14.41 6.46 14.59
CA ILE A 44 -14.38 5.41 13.57
C ILE A 44 -12.97 4.83 13.45
N LYS A 45 -11.94 5.68 13.35
CA LYS A 45 -10.54 5.27 13.24
C LYS A 45 -10.11 4.42 14.44
N ASN A 46 -10.44 4.84 15.66
CA ASN A 46 -10.12 4.09 16.87
C ASN A 46 -10.84 2.72 16.93
N ALA A 47 -12.11 2.69 16.55
CA ALA A 47 -12.89 1.45 16.48
C ALA A 47 -12.30 0.48 15.43
N THR A 48 -11.95 0.98 14.25
CA THR A 48 -11.29 0.21 13.19
C THR A 48 -9.97 -0.36 13.69
N ILE A 49 -9.10 0.44 14.31
CA ILE A 49 -7.81 -0.02 14.86
C ILE A 49 -8.03 -1.14 15.91
N SER A 50 -9.03 -0.98 16.77
CA SER A 50 -9.38 -2.01 17.77
C SER A 50 -9.76 -3.34 17.10
N LEU A 51 -10.61 -3.29 16.07
CA LEU A 51 -11.01 -4.46 15.29
C LEU A 51 -9.82 -5.11 14.58
N LEU A 52 -8.95 -4.32 13.95
CA LEU A 52 -7.75 -4.81 13.28
C LEU A 52 -6.79 -5.51 14.25
N ASN A 53 -6.59 -4.95 15.45
CA ASN A 53 -5.77 -5.56 16.50
C ASN A 53 -6.34 -6.89 17.02
N GLN A 54 -7.67 -7.09 16.91
CA GLN A 54 -8.34 -8.35 17.21
C GLN A 54 -8.34 -9.33 16.03
N GLY A 55 -7.77 -8.94 14.88
CA GLY A 55 -7.75 -9.74 13.66
C GLY A 55 -9.07 -9.76 12.90
N ASN A 56 -10.00 -8.85 13.20
CA ASN A 56 -11.32 -8.82 12.58
C ASN A 56 -11.29 -8.19 11.18
N LYS A 57 -12.19 -8.68 10.32
CA LYS A 57 -12.47 -8.03 9.04
C LYS A 57 -13.20 -6.72 9.30
N VAL A 58 -12.81 -5.67 8.61
CA VAL A 58 -13.42 -4.34 8.69
C VAL A 58 -14.01 -3.96 7.35
N ASP A 59 -14.95 -3.02 7.41
CA ASP A 59 -15.48 -2.37 6.21
C ASP A 59 -14.37 -1.60 5.49
N ILE A 60 -14.38 -1.65 4.16
CA ILE A 60 -13.31 -1.12 3.32
C ILE A 60 -13.23 0.42 3.38
N GLU A 61 -14.36 1.13 3.44
CA GLU A 61 -14.37 2.58 3.53
C GLU A 61 -13.76 3.04 4.86
N LYS A 62 -14.13 2.35 5.95
CA LYS A 62 -13.57 2.60 7.29
C LYS A 62 -12.08 2.28 7.36
N LEU A 63 -11.64 1.23 6.68
CA LEU A 63 -10.23 0.88 6.57
C LEU A 63 -9.44 1.95 5.82
N ILE A 64 -9.92 2.37 4.65
CA ILE A 64 -9.30 3.42 3.84
C ILE A 64 -9.20 4.72 4.62
N LEU A 65 -10.29 5.17 5.24
CA LEU A 65 -10.33 6.36 6.10
C LEU A 65 -9.27 6.30 7.22
N THR A 66 -9.06 5.11 7.77
CA THR A 66 -8.03 4.89 8.80
C THR A 66 -6.62 4.98 8.21
N LEU A 67 -6.37 4.35 7.07
CA LEU A 67 -5.07 4.29 6.40
C LEU A 67 -4.62 5.63 5.78
N GLU A 68 -5.54 6.53 5.42
CA GLU A 68 -5.21 7.86 4.91
C GLU A 68 -4.32 8.66 5.87
N THR A 69 -4.58 8.50 7.16
CA THR A 69 -3.96 9.30 8.24
C THR A 69 -3.00 8.51 9.14
N HIS A 70 -3.01 7.18 9.09
CA HIS A 70 -2.16 6.36 9.95
C HIS A 70 -0.70 6.36 9.47
N GLN A 71 0.23 6.27 10.44
CA GLN A 71 1.64 6.04 10.17
C GLN A 71 1.86 4.73 9.39
N GLU A 72 2.48 4.83 8.21
CA GLU A 72 2.74 3.71 7.31
C GLU A 72 3.98 2.87 7.69
N ARG A 73 4.86 3.42 8.53
CA ARG A 73 6.24 2.91 8.76
C ARG A 73 6.60 2.87 10.25
N GLY A 74 7.58 2.04 10.60
CA GLY A 74 8.13 1.96 11.95
C GLY A 74 7.45 0.92 12.83
N LYS A 75 7.81 0.92 14.12
CA LYS A 75 7.38 -0.11 15.09
C LYS A 75 5.85 -0.16 15.22
N ASN A 76 5.23 1.01 15.33
CA ASN A 76 3.79 1.19 15.54
C ASN A 76 2.98 1.25 14.24
N ALA A 77 3.58 0.88 13.09
CA ALA A 77 2.86 0.85 11.83
C ALA A 77 1.70 -0.15 11.90
N LEU A 78 0.51 0.30 11.48
CA LEU A 78 -0.71 -0.50 11.51
C LEU A 78 -0.56 -1.74 10.64
N VAL A 79 -1.04 -2.86 11.16
CA VAL A 79 -1.11 -4.16 10.46
C VAL A 79 -2.58 -4.45 10.19
N ILE A 80 -2.94 -4.61 8.92
CA ILE A 80 -4.36 -4.73 8.54
C ILE A 80 -4.92 -6.16 8.66
N GLY A 81 -4.07 -7.18 8.71
CA GLY A 81 -4.51 -8.58 8.66
C GLY A 81 -4.87 -9.07 7.24
N ARG A 82 -4.63 -10.36 6.98
CA ARG A 82 -4.86 -10.99 5.67
C ARG A 82 -6.33 -10.89 5.20
N ASN A 83 -7.28 -11.02 6.11
CA ASN A 83 -8.73 -10.96 5.82
C ASN A 83 -9.22 -9.58 5.33
N ASN A 84 -8.43 -8.53 5.54
CA ASN A 84 -8.67 -7.18 5.04
C ASN A 84 -7.90 -6.86 3.75
N PHE A 85 -7.01 -7.74 3.32
CA PHE A 85 -6.25 -7.59 2.08
C PHE A 85 -7.09 -8.09 0.90
N ASN A 86 -7.58 -7.14 0.08
CA ASN A 86 -8.48 -7.44 -1.04
C ASN A 86 -8.18 -6.54 -2.25
N LYS A 87 -8.86 -6.82 -3.36
CA LYS A 87 -8.70 -6.09 -4.63
C LYS A 87 -9.01 -4.59 -4.50
N GLU A 88 -10.09 -4.22 -3.83
CA GLU A 88 -10.52 -2.82 -3.71
C GLU A 88 -9.48 -1.98 -2.95
N LEU A 89 -8.92 -2.54 -1.87
CA LEU A 89 -7.81 -1.92 -1.16
C LEU A 89 -6.59 -1.71 -2.08
N LEU A 90 -6.28 -2.70 -2.93
CA LEU A 90 -5.16 -2.58 -3.87
C LEU A 90 -5.39 -1.49 -4.93
N GLU A 91 -6.62 -1.34 -5.43
CA GLU A 91 -6.99 -0.28 -6.37
C GLU A 91 -6.82 1.10 -5.72
N TRP A 92 -7.24 1.25 -4.46
CA TRP A 92 -6.99 2.46 -3.68
C TRP A 92 -5.49 2.72 -3.47
N LEU A 93 -4.68 1.71 -3.13
CA LEU A 93 -3.23 1.86 -2.99
C LEU A 93 -2.56 2.28 -4.31
N HIS A 94 -3.01 1.73 -5.43
CA HIS A 94 -2.47 2.03 -6.74
C HIS A 94 -2.56 3.53 -7.05
N THR A 95 -3.64 4.19 -6.68
CA THR A 95 -3.88 5.61 -6.96
C THR A 95 -3.31 6.56 -5.90
N ASN A 96 -3.19 6.12 -4.63
CA ASN A 96 -2.87 7.02 -3.50
C ASN A 96 -1.39 7.04 -3.07
N ASN A 97 -0.50 6.31 -3.75
CA ASN A 97 0.95 6.27 -3.43
C ASN A 97 1.26 5.87 -1.97
N LYS A 98 0.51 4.91 -1.46
CA LYS A 98 0.56 4.44 -0.07
C LYS A 98 1.33 3.14 0.08
N ILE A 99 1.84 2.92 1.29
CA ILE A 99 2.40 1.64 1.73
C ILE A 99 1.54 1.11 2.88
N ILE A 100 1.23 -0.18 2.85
CA ILE A 100 0.51 -0.85 3.95
C ILE A 100 1.30 -2.06 4.45
N ASN A 101 1.10 -2.37 5.74
CA ASN A 101 1.59 -3.61 6.33
C ASN A 101 0.41 -4.57 6.49
N ILE A 102 0.57 -5.78 5.98
CA ILE A 102 -0.51 -6.77 5.91
C ILE A 102 -0.49 -7.65 7.15
N GLU A 103 0.69 -8.13 7.54
CA GLU A 103 0.86 -9.07 8.65
C GLU A 103 2.27 -9.00 9.22
N LYS A 104 2.48 -9.63 10.38
CA LYS A 104 3.83 -9.98 10.84
C LYS A 104 4.30 -11.23 10.10
N ILE A 105 5.59 -11.31 9.79
CA ILE A 105 6.17 -12.54 9.22
C ILE A 105 6.78 -13.42 10.32
N ASP A 106 6.99 -14.69 10.00
CA ASP A 106 7.70 -15.64 10.86
C ASP A 106 9.11 -15.13 11.21
N GLU A 107 9.50 -15.29 12.48
CA GLU A 107 10.78 -14.80 13.00
C GLU A 107 11.97 -15.52 12.34
N ASN A 108 11.85 -16.82 12.06
CA ASN A 108 12.92 -17.57 11.39
C ASN A 108 13.10 -17.12 9.94
N LEU A 109 12.01 -16.84 9.22
CA LEU A 109 12.09 -16.23 7.89
C LEU A 109 12.76 -14.86 7.96
N ALA A 110 12.40 -14.03 8.95
CA ALA A 110 12.99 -12.72 9.12
C ALA A 110 14.51 -12.80 9.41
N LEU A 111 14.94 -13.76 10.25
CA LEU A 111 16.35 -14.04 10.51
C LEU A 111 17.08 -14.48 9.24
N LYS A 112 16.53 -15.44 8.48
CA LYS A 112 17.10 -15.89 7.20
C LYS A 112 17.27 -14.76 6.19
N MET A 113 16.30 -13.83 6.15
CA MET A 113 16.35 -12.63 5.31
C MET A 113 17.32 -11.56 5.84
N GLY A 114 17.87 -11.72 7.06
CA GLY A 114 18.85 -10.81 7.65
C GLY A 114 18.25 -9.52 8.20
N PHE A 115 17.00 -9.54 8.66
CA PHE A 115 16.39 -8.37 9.30
C PHE A 115 17.06 -8.06 10.65
N LYS A 116 17.27 -6.77 10.93
CA LYS A 116 17.83 -6.29 12.21
C LYS A 116 16.88 -6.50 13.38
N TYR A 117 15.57 -6.37 13.14
CA TYR A 117 14.52 -6.52 14.16
C TYR A 117 13.52 -7.59 13.71
N PRO A 118 13.89 -8.89 13.76
CA PRO A 118 13.10 -9.96 13.16
C PRO A 118 11.72 -10.13 13.81
N LYS A 119 11.60 -9.91 15.12
CA LYS A 119 10.33 -9.96 15.87
C LYS A 119 9.31 -8.88 15.48
N ASP A 120 9.80 -7.77 14.92
CA ASP A 120 8.98 -6.62 14.51
C ASP A 120 8.80 -6.55 12.99
N THR A 121 9.29 -7.56 12.25
CA THR A 121 9.24 -7.56 10.78
C THR A 121 7.83 -7.85 10.29
N LYS A 122 7.40 -7.01 9.34
CA LYS A 122 6.07 -7.07 8.73
C LYS A 122 6.17 -7.41 7.25
N ARG A 123 5.14 -8.02 6.68
CA ARG A 123 4.95 -8.10 5.24
C ARG A 123 4.25 -6.83 4.78
N SER A 124 4.75 -6.20 3.72
CA SER A 124 4.17 -4.95 3.21
C SER A 124 4.00 -4.95 1.70
N ILE A 125 3.10 -4.10 1.22
CA ILE A 125 2.95 -3.79 -0.20
C ILE A 125 2.92 -2.28 -0.39
N ASP A 126 3.55 -1.83 -1.47
CA ASP A 126 3.67 -0.44 -1.87
C ASP A 126 2.98 -0.24 -3.22
N SER A 127 2.28 0.88 -3.38
CA SER A 127 1.79 1.41 -4.66
C SER A 127 2.83 1.29 -5.78
N SER A 128 4.11 1.54 -5.49
CA SER A 128 5.20 1.43 -6.47
C SER A 128 5.36 0.02 -7.04
N ALA A 129 5.20 -1.02 -6.20
CA ALA A 129 5.24 -2.42 -6.63
C ALA A 129 4.03 -2.76 -7.49
N ILE A 130 2.83 -2.32 -7.11
CA ILE A 130 1.60 -2.52 -7.90
C ILE A 130 1.77 -1.89 -9.29
N LYS A 131 2.22 -0.63 -9.35
CA LYS A 131 2.51 0.09 -10.60
C LYS A 131 3.56 -0.62 -11.44
N HIS A 132 4.63 -1.10 -10.81
CA HIS A 132 5.67 -1.85 -11.49
C HIS A 132 5.12 -3.11 -12.15
N ILE A 133 4.37 -3.92 -11.38
CA ILE A 133 3.78 -5.17 -11.84
C ILE A 133 2.84 -4.93 -13.02
N LEU A 134 1.88 -4.02 -12.87
CA LEU A 134 0.91 -3.75 -13.94
C LEU A 134 1.57 -3.16 -15.20
N LYS A 135 2.61 -2.31 -15.03
CA LYS A 135 3.35 -1.75 -16.17
C LYS A 135 4.18 -2.79 -16.92
N ARG A 136 4.79 -3.75 -16.21
CA ARG A 136 5.72 -4.73 -16.78
C ARG A 136 5.04 -6.02 -17.21
N HIS A 137 3.99 -6.42 -16.50
CA HIS A 137 3.36 -7.74 -16.62
C HIS A 137 1.84 -7.66 -16.78
N GLY A 138 1.24 -6.48 -16.76
CA GLY A 138 -0.19 -6.30 -17.03
C GLY A 138 -0.53 -6.24 -18.51
N GLU A 139 -1.83 -6.11 -18.79
CA GLU A 139 -2.43 -6.10 -20.14
C GLU A 139 -1.77 -5.08 -21.09
N ASN A 140 -1.42 -3.91 -20.57
CA ASN A 140 -0.82 -2.84 -21.36
C ASN A 140 0.71 -2.92 -21.47
N SER A 141 1.34 -3.97 -20.92
CA SER A 141 2.78 -4.13 -20.96
C SER A 141 3.29 -4.42 -22.38
N LYS A 142 4.55 -4.06 -22.65
CA LYS A 142 5.21 -4.42 -23.92
C LYS A 142 5.24 -5.94 -24.12
N LEU A 143 5.33 -6.70 -23.03
CA LEU A 143 5.34 -8.15 -23.08
C LEU A 143 3.97 -8.67 -23.54
N ALA A 144 2.87 -8.25 -22.92
CA ALA A 144 1.53 -8.65 -23.32
C ALA A 144 1.19 -8.33 -24.79
N LYS A 145 1.74 -7.23 -25.32
CA LYS A 145 1.52 -6.81 -26.72
C LYS A 145 2.36 -7.59 -27.74
N ASN A 146 3.52 -8.11 -27.31
CA ASN A 146 4.51 -8.71 -28.21
C ASN A 146 4.66 -10.23 -28.02
N SER A 147 4.07 -10.80 -26.97
CA SER A 147 4.09 -12.23 -26.67
C SER A 147 2.74 -12.68 -26.10
N SER A 148 2.32 -13.90 -26.42
CA SER A 148 1.14 -14.56 -25.82
C SER A 148 1.38 -14.97 -24.35
N MET A 149 2.18 -14.19 -23.61
CA MET A 149 2.48 -14.46 -22.21
C MET A 149 1.29 -14.13 -21.32
N PRO A 150 1.04 -14.95 -20.29
CA PRO A 150 -0.03 -14.69 -19.35
C PRO A 150 0.22 -13.38 -18.59
N ILE A 151 -0.83 -12.57 -18.48
CA ILE A 151 -0.76 -11.25 -17.83
C ILE A 151 -1.08 -11.33 -16.33
N VAL A 152 -0.66 -10.32 -15.60
CA VAL A 152 -1.01 -10.06 -14.20
C VAL A 152 -1.95 -8.89 -14.11
N ASN A 153 -3.12 -9.08 -13.50
CA ASN A 153 -4.06 -8.00 -13.18
C ASN A 153 -4.11 -7.75 -11.66
N ILE A 154 -4.91 -6.78 -11.23
CA ILE A 154 -5.02 -6.41 -9.80
C ILE A 154 -5.61 -7.54 -8.94
N GLU A 155 -6.46 -8.39 -9.52
CA GLU A 155 -7.05 -9.56 -8.87
C GLU A 155 -6.03 -10.68 -8.68
N ASP A 156 -5.05 -10.80 -9.57
CA ASP A 156 -3.91 -11.69 -9.36
C ASP A 156 -3.05 -11.18 -8.19
N ILE A 157 -2.79 -9.87 -8.15
CA ILE A 157 -1.99 -9.26 -7.07
C ILE A 157 -2.71 -9.43 -5.71
N SER A 158 -4.04 -9.34 -5.66
CA SER A 158 -4.81 -9.56 -4.41
C SER A 158 -4.64 -10.96 -3.82
N LYS A 159 -4.25 -11.93 -4.66
CA LYS A 159 -4.01 -13.33 -4.27
C LYS A 159 -2.54 -13.66 -4.01
N TYR A 160 -1.62 -12.69 -4.07
CA TYR A 160 -0.19 -12.99 -3.97
C TYR A 160 0.19 -13.69 -2.66
N LEU A 161 -0.54 -13.43 -1.57
CA LEU A 161 -0.36 -14.10 -0.27
C LEU A 161 -0.70 -15.60 -0.35
N ASP A 162 -1.76 -15.95 -1.07
CA ASP A 162 -2.12 -17.35 -1.30
C ASP A 162 -1.07 -18.05 -2.16
N TYR A 163 -0.55 -17.36 -3.17
CA TYR A 163 0.50 -17.92 -4.04
C TYR A 163 1.82 -18.18 -3.31
N ILE A 164 2.21 -17.32 -2.36
CA ILE A 164 3.41 -17.56 -1.55
C ILE A 164 3.18 -18.66 -0.51
N ASP A 165 2.00 -18.71 0.12
CA ASP A 165 1.71 -19.67 1.20
C ASP A 165 1.60 -21.09 0.62
N ASN A 166 1.09 -21.20 -0.61
CA ASN A 166 0.96 -22.45 -1.33
C ASN A 166 2.04 -22.65 -2.39
N ALA A 167 3.15 -21.91 -2.35
CA ALA A 167 4.22 -22.02 -3.33
C ALA A 167 4.79 -23.45 -3.39
N ASN A 168 5.08 -23.93 -4.60
CA ASN A 168 5.76 -25.22 -4.78
C ASN A 168 7.20 -25.16 -4.29
N GLU A 169 7.85 -24.00 -4.44
CA GLU A 169 9.21 -23.79 -3.94
C GLU A 169 9.43 -22.31 -3.57
N GLN A 170 10.19 -22.09 -2.51
CA GLN A 170 10.66 -20.78 -2.09
C GLN A 170 12.18 -20.78 -1.98
N ILE A 171 12.83 -19.80 -2.61
CA ILE A 171 14.28 -19.68 -2.66
C ILE A 171 14.67 -18.28 -2.19
N ILE A 172 15.61 -18.20 -1.25
CA ILE A 172 16.27 -16.94 -0.91
C ILE A 172 17.48 -16.77 -1.81
N THR A 173 17.48 -15.71 -2.61
CA THR A 173 18.52 -15.36 -3.58
C THR A 173 19.16 -14.02 -3.23
N THR A 174 20.21 -13.62 -3.95
CA THR A 174 20.76 -12.27 -3.90
C THR A 174 20.55 -11.53 -5.21
N ASP A 175 20.11 -10.27 -5.14
CA ASP A 175 20.08 -9.39 -6.30
C ASP A 175 21.48 -8.85 -6.68
N ARG A 176 21.56 -8.04 -7.73
CA ARG A 176 22.83 -7.46 -8.22
C ARG A 176 23.52 -6.54 -7.21
N ASN A 177 22.79 -6.06 -6.20
CA ASN A 177 23.29 -5.20 -5.15
C ASN A 177 23.52 -6.01 -3.85
N ASN A 178 23.60 -7.34 -3.95
CA ASN A 178 23.75 -8.28 -2.83
C ASN A 178 22.62 -8.20 -1.78
N ASN A 179 21.44 -7.68 -2.15
CA ASN A 179 20.29 -7.72 -1.25
C ASN A 179 19.60 -9.08 -1.34
N LYS A 180 19.20 -9.64 -0.20
CA LYS A 180 18.40 -10.87 -0.15
C LYS A 180 17.00 -10.65 -0.74
N VAL A 181 16.60 -11.55 -1.63
CA VAL A 181 15.27 -11.59 -2.26
C VAL A 181 14.66 -12.97 -2.00
N LEU A 182 13.44 -13.01 -1.46
CA LEU A 182 12.64 -14.22 -1.36
C LEU A 182 11.85 -14.37 -2.66
N VAL A 183 12.11 -15.44 -3.40
CA VAL A 183 11.43 -15.78 -4.65
C VAL A 183 10.55 -16.99 -4.40
N SER A 184 9.24 -16.85 -4.61
CA SER A 184 8.26 -17.93 -4.47
C SER A 184 7.75 -18.34 -5.85
N PHE A 185 7.79 -19.64 -6.14
CA PHE A 185 7.33 -20.24 -7.39
C PHE A 185 6.06 -21.06 -7.13
N LYS A 186 4.97 -20.71 -7.81
CA LYS A 186 3.70 -21.43 -7.75
C LYS A 186 3.33 -21.94 -9.14
N GLN A 187 3.37 -23.25 -9.34
CA GLN A 187 2.88 -23.91 -10.55
C GLN A 187 1.34 -23.92 -10.56
N ILE A 188 0.75 -23.55 -11.69
CA ILE A 188 -0.71 -23.55 -11.92
C ILE A 188 -0.97 -24.06 -13.34
N ASN A 189 -1.41 -25.31 -13.49
CA ASN A 189 -1.86 -25.97 -14.73
C ASN A 189 -1.54 -25.22 -16.04
N GLY A 190 -0.37 -25.53 -16.63
CA GLY A 190 0.09 -24.96 -17.90
C GLY A 190 0.92 -23.68 -17.79
N HIS A 191 0.89 -22.97 -16.66
CA HIS A 191 1.72 -21.81 -16.38
C HIS A 191 2.20 -21.79 -14.92
N PHE A 192 3.01 -20.80 -14.55
CA PHE A 192 3.41 -20.59 -13.16
C PHE A 192 3.43 -19.11 -12.82
N ILE A 193 3.39 -18.83 -11.53
CA ILE A 193 3.49 -17.51 -10.92
C ILE A 193 4.81 -17.41 -10.19
N VAL A 194 5.49 -16.29 -10.36
CA VAL A 194 6.65 -15.90 -9.55
C VAL A 194 6.26 -14.70 -8.71
N VAL A 195 6.52 -14.76 -7.40
CA VAL A 195 6.40 -13.64 -6.48
C VAL A 195 7.77 -13.35 -5.87
N GLU A 196 8.27 -12.14 -6.09
CA GLU A 196 9.52 -11.69 -5.48
C GLU A 196 9.25 -10.70 -4.35
N GLN A 197 9.91 -10.93 -3.21
CA GLN A 197 9.85 -10.04 -2.08
C GLN A 197 11.25 -9.69 -1.57
N MET A 198 11.42 -8.46 -1.13
CA MET A 198 12.71 -7.98 -0.65
C MET A 198 12.55 -7.16 0.62
N ARG A 199 13.64 -7.04 1.36
CA ARG A 199 13.71 -6.14 2.50
C ARG A 199 13.59 -4.70 2.02
N ASN A 200 12.79 -3.91 2.70
CA ASN A 200 12.79 -2.46 2.54
C ASN A 200 13.48 -1.78 3.73
N LYS A 201 13.70 -0.47 3.61
CA LYS A 201 14.32 0.37 4.67
C LYS A 201 13.50 0.47 5.96
N ASN A 202 12.25 0.00 5.97
CA ASN A 202 11.33 0.11 7.11
C ASN A 202 11.22 -1.18 7.93
N ASN A 203 12.18 -2.10 7.79
CA ASN A 203 12.16 -3.42 8.43
C ASN A 203 10.92 -4.25 8.02
N SER A 204 10.50 -4.13 6.75
CA SER A 204 9.42 -4.96 6.18
C SER A 204 9.91 -5.79 5.00
N LEU A 205 9.30 -6.97 4.83
CA LEU A 205 9.39 -7.81 3.65
C LEU A 205 8.36 -7.32 2.62
N SER A 206 8.80 -6.49 1.69
CA SER A 206 7.97 -5.84 0.69
C SER A 206 7.79 -6.69 -0.56
N LEU A 207 6.58 -6.75 -1.11
CA LEU A 207 6.37 -7.18 -2.50
C LEU A 207 7.19 -6.29 -3.44
N LYS A 208 8.01 -6.92 -4.30
CA LYS A 208 8.88 -6.25 -5.28
C LYS A 208 8.31 -6.36 -6.69
N THR A 209 8.01 -7.59 -7.10
CA THR A 209 7.38 -7.89 -8.39
C THR A 209 6.60 -9.19 -8.32
N MET A 210 5.74 -9.40 -9.31
CA MET A 210 4.98 -10.61 -9.53
C MET A 210 4.74 -10.74 -11.03
N PHE A 211 4.91 -11.93 -11.58
CA PHE A 211 4.67 -12.20 -12.99
C PHE A 211 4.25 -13.65 -13.23
N LYS A 212 3.75 -13.92 -14.44
CA LYS A 212 3.37 -15.25 -14.91
C LYS A 212 4.18 -15.62 -16.14
N GLU A 213 4.56 -16.89 -16.28
CA GLU A 213 5.07 -17.44 -17.54
C GLU A 213 4.48 -18.83 -17.80
N GLN A 214 4.47 -19.25 -19.06
CA GLN A 214 3.96 -20.57 -19.47
C GLN A 214 4.95 -21.69 -19.14
N GLY A 215 4.44 -22.91 -19.01
CA GLY A 215 5.22 -24.12 -18.81
C GLY A 215 5.55 -24.42 -17.33
N ASP A 216 6.65 -25.16 -17.14
CA ASP A 216 7.14 -25.58 -15.81
C ASP A 216 8.12 -24.53 -15.26
N TYR A 217 7.87 -24.05 -14.03
CA TYR A 217 8.73 -23.08 -13.36
C TYR A 217 10.20 -23.52 -13.30
N LYS A 218 10.48 -24.82 -13.17
CA LYS A 218 11.86 -25.35 -13.10
C LYS A 218 12.66 -25.14 -14.38
N ASN A 219 11.97 -25.01 -15.51
CA ASN A 219 12.59 -24.75 -16.81
C ASN A 219 12.82 -23.25 -17.08
N SER A 220 12.17 -22.39 -16.29
CA SER A 220 12.22 -20.93 -16.47
C SER A 220 13.61 -20.34 -16.23
N LYS A 221 13.85 -19.19 -16.86
CA LYS A 221 15.06 -18.40 -16.60
C LYS A 221 15.09 -17.92 -15.15
N ALA A 222 13.96 -17.49 -14.61
CA ALA A 222 13.84 -17.00 -13.24
C ALA A 222 14.27 -18.06 -12.22
N TYR A 223 13.86 -19.31 -12.39
CA TYR A 223 14.26 -20.41 -11.52
C TYR A 223 15.76 -20.73 -11.64
N LYS A 224 16.26 -20.86 -12.88
CA LYS A 224 17.70 -21.12 -13.11
C LYS A 224 18.59 -20.04 -12.51
N GLU A 225 18.21 -18.77 -12.64
CA GLU A 225 18.90 -17.65 -12.00
C GLU A 225 18.79 -17.70 -10.47
N SER A 226 17.63 -18.10 -9.93
CA SER A 226 17.42 -18.22 -8.48
C SER A 226 18.29 -19.31 -7.86
N ILE A 227 18.45 -20.44 -8.53
CA ILE A 227 19.35 -21.52 -8.08
C ILE A 227 20.81 -21.09 -8.16
N LYS A 228 21.20 -20.41 -9.25
CA LYS A 228 22.57 -19.90 -9.42
C LYS A 228 22.97 -18.88 -8.34
N ASN A 229 22.05 -17.99 -7.99
CA ASN A 229 22.27 -16.90 -7.03
C ASN A 229 21.70 -17.22 -5.65
N LYS A 230 21.53 -18.50 -5.32
CA LYS A 230 20.96 -18.92 -4.04
C LYS A 230 21.85 -18.41 -2.90
N SER A 231 21.25 -17.68 -1.97
CA SER A 231 21.94 -17.27 -0.75
C SER A 231 22.19 -18.53 0.07
N THR A 232 23.46 -18.81 0.37
CA THR A 232 23.85 -19.66 1.49
C THR A 232 23.50 -19.00 2.81
#